data_AF-A0A6L8C8K0-F1
#
_entry.id   AF-A0A6L8C8K0-F1
#
_cell.length_a   1.000
_cell.length_b   1.000
_cell.length_c   1.000
_cell.angle_alpha   90.00
_cell.angle_beta   90.00
_cell.angle_gamma   90.00
#
_symmetry.space_group_name_H-M   'P 1'
#
loop_
_entity.id
_entity.type
_entity.pdbx_description
1 polymer ?
#
loop_
_entity_poly.entity_id
_entity_poly.type
_entity_poly.pdbx_seq_one_letter_code
_entity_poly.pdbx_strand_id
1 'polypeptide(L)'
;MTDAYALLLQDRFPWERWERLILSEGILLDRPRETPHPRYPDIIYPMDYGFIRNTISSDGSGVDVFVGSGLEHLVGMIITRDYRQGDREIKFLWRCLPTEIYLAHGFINFDPSKLKGQLILRFPMKILWEMQEQRIEHSENLP
;
A
#
# COMPACT_ATOMS: atom_id res chain seq x y z
N MET A 1 17.52 -5.06 14.82
CA MET A 1 16.43 -6.08 14.84
C MET A 1 15.47 -5.98 13.65
N THR A 2 15.64 -5.02 12.73
CA THR A 2 14.61 -4.62 11.76
C THR A 2 14.59 -5.42 10.45
N ASP A 3 15.75 -5.84 9.93
CA ASP A 3 15.82 -6.37 8.55
C ASP A 3 15.46 -7.84 8.47
N ALA A 4 15.93 -8.65 9.44
CA ALA A 4 15.58 -10.07 9.51
C ALA A 4 14.07 -10.30 9.72
N TYR A 5 13.42 -9.44 10.50
CA TYR A 5 11.96 -9.49 10.69
C TYR A 5 11.21 -9.10 9.42
N ALA A 6 11.67 -8.06 8.71
CA ALA A 6 11.08 -7.65 7.45
C ALA A 6 11.19 -8.75 6.37
N LEU A 7 12.35 -9.39 6.27
CA LEU A 7 12.59 -10.51 5.34
C LEU A 7 11.73 -11.72 5.70
N LEU A 8 11.63 -12.07 6.99
CA LEU A 8 10.77 -13.16 7.45
C LEU A 8 9.30 -12.88 7.13
N LEU A 9 8.84 -11.65 7.37
CA LEU A 9 7.48 -11.25 7.01
C LEU A 9 7.28 -11.31 5.50
N GLN A 10 8.19 -10.76 4.71
CA GLN A 10 8.11 -10.82 3.25
C GLN A 10 7.98 -12.26 2.76
N ASP A 11 8.76 -13.20 3.29
CA ASP A 11 8.76 -14.60 2.88
C ASP A 11 7.50 -15.36 3.33
N ARG A 12 7.04 -15.11 4.56
CA ARG A 12 5.95 -15.89 5.18
C ARG A 12 4.56 -15.30 4.94
N PHE A 13 4.46 -14.05 4.51
CA PHE A 13 3.18 -13.40 4.33
C PHE A 13 2.40 -14.01 3.15
N PRO A 14 1.09 -14.30 3.30
CA PRO A 14 0.32 -15.00 2.28
C PRO A 14 -0.14 -14.06 1.14
N TRP A 15 0.81 -13.46 0.42
CA TRP A 15 0.57 -12.45 -0.61
C TRP A 15 -0.48 -12.85 -1.64
N GLU A 16 -0.39 -14.07 -2.18
CA GLU A 16 -1.33 -14.56 -3.19
C GLU A 16 -2.76 -14.73 -2.67
N ARG A 17 -2.93 -15.04 -1.38
CA ARG A 17 -4.27 -15.14 -0.78
C ARG A 17 -4.91 -13.76 -0.68
N TRP A 18 -4.15 -12.75 -0.27
CA TRP A 18 -4.61 -11.36 -0.22
C TRP A 18 -4.87 -10.79 -1.61
N GLU A 19 -4.00 -11.06 -2.57
CA GLU A 19 -4.21 -10.66 -3.97
C GLU A 19 -5.50 -11.26 -4.54
N ARG A 20 -5.76 -12.56 -4.33
CA ARG A 20 -7.04 -13.18 -4.73
C ARG A 20 -8.23 -12.58 -4.00
N LEU A 21 -8.09 -12.23 -2.72
CA LEU A 21 -9.15 -11.59 -1.95
C LEU A 21 -9.47 -10.19 -2.51
N ILE A 22 -8.45 -9.38 -2.80
CA ILE A 22 -8.60 -8.07 -3.43
C ILE A 22 -9.32 -8.19 -4.79
N LEU A 23 -8.94 -9.18 -5.60
CA LEU A 23 -9.56 -9.41 -6.91
C LEU A 23 -11.01 -9.88 -6.82
N SER A 24 -11.37 -10.65 -5.78
CA SER A 24 -12.73 -11.19 -5.61
C SER A 24 -13.68 -10.21 -4.94
N GLU A 25 -13.25 -9.53 -3.88
CA GLU A 25 -14.09 -8.61 -3.10
C GLU A 25 -14.07 -7.17 -3.66
N GLY A 26 -12.97 -6.82 -4.33
CA GLY A 26 -12.71 -5.47 -4.81
C GLY A 26 -12.36 -4.49 -3.70
N ILE A 27 -12.09 -3.26 -4.13
CA ILE A 27 -11.72 -2.14 -3.26
C ILE A 27 -12.83 -1.09 -3.29
N LEU A 28 -13.17 -0.55 -2.12
CA LEU A 28 -13.97 0.68 -2.04
C LEU A 28 -13.03 1.85 -1.75
N LEU A 29 -13.01 2.83 -2.67
CA LEU A 29 -12.26 4.08 -2.46
C LEU A 29 -12.98 4.93 -1.40
N ASP A 30 -12.23 5.34 -0.38
CA ASP A 30 -12.72 6.18 0.73
C ASP A 30 -12.13 7.59 0.67
N ARG A 31 -10.85 7.70 0.27
CA ARG A 31 -10.12 8.96 0.10
C ARG A 31 -9.51 8.97 -1.30
N PRO A 32 -10.24 9.47 -2.30
CA PRO A 32 -9.66 9.71 -3.61
C PRO A 32 -8.43 10.61 -3.51
N ARG A 33 -7.52 10.48 -4.48
CA ARG A 33 -6.36 11.36 -4.60
C ARG A 33 -6.77 12.84 -4.51
N GLU A 34 -5.92 13.63 -3.88
CA GLU A 34 -6.07 15.08 -3.66
C GLU A 34 -7.26 15.48 -2.77
N THR A 35 -7.88 14.50 -2.08
CA THR A 35 -8.90 14.81 -1.07
C THR A 35 -8.29 15.00 0.33
N PRO A 36 -8.83 15.94 1.13
CA PRO A 36 -8.38 16.17 2.50
C PRO A 36 -8.89 15.10 3.45
N HIS A 37 -8.11 14.80 4.51
CA HIS A 37 -8.56 13.93 5.58
C HIS A 37 -9.73 14.57 6.36
N PRO A 38 -10.83 13.84 6.64
CA PRO A 38 -12.08 14.41 7.17
C PRO A 38 -11.92 15.06 8.55
N ARG A 39 -10.98 14.59 9.38
CA ARG A 39 -10.66 15.19 10.69
C ARG A 39 -9.44 16.12 10.69
N TYR A 40 -8.63 16.08 9.64
CA TYR A 40 -7.34 16.78 9.56
C TYR A 40 -7.17 17.38 8.16
N PRO A 41 -7.87 18.48 7.83
CA PRO A 41 -7.97 18.97 6.46
C PRO A 41 -6.64 19.33 5.78
N ASP A 42 -5.60 19.64 6.55
CA ASP A 42 -4.25 19.92 6.04
C ASP A 42 -3.51 18.66 5.55
N ILE A 43 -4.00 17.46 5.90
CA ILE A 43 -3.49 16.18 5.40
C ILE A 43 -4.23 15.87 4.10
N ILE A 44 -3.56 16.07 2.97
CA ILE A 44 -4.07 15.75 1.64
C ILE A 44 -3.57 14.37 1.22
N TYR A 45 -4.48 13.49 0.80
CA TYR A 45 -4.12 12.17 0.30
C TYR A 45 -3.45 12.27 -1.07
N PRO A 46 -2.18 11.87 -1.22
CA PRO A 46 -1.47 12.04 -2.48
C PRO A 46 -1.79 10.94 -3.51
N MET A 47 -2.59 9.94 -3.11
CA MET A 47 -3.00 8.79 -3.89
C MET A 47 -4.41 8.35 -3.48
N ASP A 48 -5.05 7.58 -4.35
CA ASP A 48 -6.29 6.89 -4.01
C ASP A 48 -6.06 5.94 -2.83
N TYR A 49 -6.94 6.04 -1.85
CA TYR A 49 -6.88 5.27 -0.62
C TYR A 49 -8.29 4.77 -0.26
N GLY A 50 -8.36 3.55 0.25
CA GLY A 50 -9.61 2.92 0.60
C GLY A 50 -9.39 1.64 1.39
N PHE A 51 -10.33 0.72 1.27
CA PHE A 51 -10.28 -0.57 1.97
C PHE A 51 -10.78 -1.72 1.10
N ILE A 52 -10.31 -2.92 1.42
CA ILE A 52 -10.76 -4.16 0.78
C ILE A 52 -12.15 -4.52 1.31
N ARG A 53 -13.14 -4.69 0.43
CA ARG A 53 -14.50 -5.03 0.86
C ARG A 53 -14.55 -6.36 1.59
N ASN A 54 -15.53 -6.51 2.49
CA ASN A 54 -15.78 -7.76 3.23
C ASN A 54 -14.54 -8.27 4.02
N THR A 55 -13.67 -7.36 4.41
CA THR A 55 -12.54 -7.65 5.32
C THR A 55 -12.73 -6.91 6.65
N ILE A 56 -12.05 -7.39 7.67
CA ILE A 56 -12.07 -6.80 9.01
C ILE A 56 -10.61 -6.65 9.47
N SER A 57 -10.23 -5.42 9.79
CA SER A 57 -8.98 -5.02 10.41
C SER A 57 -9.12 -5.02 11.94
N SER A 58 -8.02 -4.75 12.65
CA SER A 58 -7.96 -4.80 14.11
C SER A 58 -8.87 -3.80 14.83
N ASP A 59 -9.23 -2.71 14.17
CA ASP A 59 -10.14 -1.66 14.64
C ASP A 59 -11.61 -1.94 14.28
N GLY A 60 -11.89 -3.06 13.61
CA GLY A 60 -13.22 -3.42 13.11
C GLY A 60 -13.59 -2.80 11.75
N SER A 61 -12.72 -2.00 11.15
CA SER A 61 -12.91 -1.43 9.80
C SER A 61 -12.40 -2.38 8.71
N GLY A 62 -12.54 -2.01 7.43
CA GLY A 62 -11.95 -2.79 6.34
C GLY A 62 -10.43 -2.66 6.31
N VAL A 63 -9.72 -3.66 5.79
CA VAL A 63 -8.26 -3.59 5.67
C VAL A 63 -7.86 -2.55 4.63
N ASP A 64 -7.06 -1.59 5.07
CA ASP A 64 -6.64 -0.44 4.29
C ASP A 64 -5.78 -0.79 3.07
N VAL A 65 -5.91 0.02 2.02
CA VAL A 65 -5.16 -0.15 0.77
C VAL A 65 -4.91 1.21 0.09
N PHE A 66 -3.66 1.45 -0.29
CA PHE A 66 -3.30 2.44 -1.30
C PHE A 66 -3.45 1.81 -2.68
N VAL A 67 -4.11 2.53 -3.58
CA VAL A 67 -4.40 2.07 -4.94
C VAL A 67 -3.52 2.83 -5.92
N GLY A 68 -2.63 2.10 -6.58
CA GLY A 68 -1.77 2.60 -7.64
C GLY A 68 -2.37 2.47 -9.03
N SER A 69 -1.69 3.10 -9.98
CA SER A 69 -2.19 3.27 -11.35
C SER A 69 -1.61 2.27 -12.36
N GLY A 70 -0.61 1.46 -11.98
CA GLY A 70 0.25 0.81 -12.96
C GLY A 70 0.20 -0.72 -12.98
N LEU A 71 0.71 -1.34 -11.92
CA LEU A 71 0.96 -2.79 -11.88
C LEU A 71 -0.35 -3.57 -11.76
N GLU A 72 -0.32 -4.89 -11.89
CA GLU A 72 -1.51 -5.75 -11.76
C GLU A 72 -1.51 -6.59 -10.48
N HIS A 73 -0.63 -6.24 -9.54
CA HIS A 73 -0.31 -7.06 -8.38
C HIS A 73 -0.40 -6.31 -7.06
N LEU A 74 -0.56 -7.08 -5.99
CA LEU A 74 -0.27 -6.66 -4.63
C LEU A 74 1.26 -6.62 -4.50
N VAL A 75 1.82 -5.43 -4.39
CA VAL A 75 3.28 -5.21 -4.51
C VAL A 75 3.97 -5.04 -3.17
N GLY A 76 3.20 -4.84 -2.10
CA GLY A 76 3.73 -4.73 -0.75
C GLY A 76 2.68 -4.30 0.26
N MET A 77 3.18 -3.94 1.44
CA MET A 77 2.39 -3.35 2.51
C MET A 77 3.23 -2.36 3.31
N ILE A 78 2.56 -1.47 4.03
CA ILE A 78 3.16 -0.64 5.08
C ILE A 78 2.55 -1.06 6.40
N ILE A 79 3.40 -1.50 7.34
CA ILE A 79 2.98 -1.78 8.71
C ILE A 79 3.16 -0.52 9.53
N THR A 80 2.07 0.05 10.01
CA THR A 80 2.08 1.27 10.80
C THR A 80 2.21 0.99 12.29
N ARG A 81 2.66 2.00 13.02
CA ARG A 81 2.50 2.15 14.46
C ARG A 81 2.04 3.58 14.72
N ASP A 82 0.78 3.75 15.12
CA ASP A 82 0.24 5.05 15.50
C ASP A 82 0.44 5.26 17.01
N TYR A 83 1.32 6.19 17.38
CA TYR A 83 1.62 6.45 18.78
C TYR A 83 0.48 7.19 19.49
N ARG A 84 -0.45 7.79 18.74
CA ARG A 84 -1.59 8.54 19.29
C ARG A 84 -2.73 7.60 19.68
N GLN A 85 -2.88 6.51 18.93
CA GLN A 85 -3.94 5.51 19.12
C GLN A 85 -3.43 4.26 19.84
N GLY A 86 -2.12 4.03 19.84
CA GLY A 86 -1.50 2.87 20.48
C GLY A 86 -1.68 1.58 19.68
N ASP A 87 -1.93 1.68 18.38
CA ASP A 87 -2.24 0.55 17.50
C ASP A 87 -1.15 0.29 16.44
N ARG A 88 -1.35 -0.79 15.68
CA ARG A 88 -0.56 -1.15 14.51
C ARG A 88 -1.51 -1.66 13.44
N GLU A 89 -1.38 -1.14 12.23
CA GLU A 89 -2.24 -1.52 11.11
C GLU A 89 -1.40 -1.97 9.92
N ILE A 90 -2.03 -2.72 9.02
CA ILE A 90 -1.48 -3.05 7.70
C ILE A 90 -2.20 -2.19 6.68
N LYS A 91 -1.43 -1.51 5.82
CA LYS A 91 -1.95 -0.79 4.66
C LYS A 91 -1.34 -1.39 3.41
N PHE A 92 -2.14 -2.05 2.58
CA PHE A 92 -1.65 -2.71 1.37
C PHE A 92 -1.27 -1.71 0.28
N LEU A 93 -0.35 -2.12 -0.59
CA LEU A 93 0.05 -1.39 -1.79
C LEU A 93 -0.44 -2.18 -3.00
N TRP A 94 -1.62 -1.85 -3.50
CA TRP A 94 -2.24 -2.53 -4.62
C TRP A 94 -1.90 -1.77 -5.91
N ARG A 95 -1.31 -2.45 -6.91
CA ARG A 95 -0.99 -1.90 -8.24
C ARG A 95 -0.05 -0.68 -8.25
N CYS A 96 0.61 -0.39 -7.14
CA CYS A 96 1.51 0.75 -6.99
C CYS A 96 2.77 0.60 -7.85
N LEU A 97 3.02 1.61 -8.69
CA LEU A 97 4.31 1.82 -9.33
C LEU A 97 5.40 2.14 -8.27
N PRO A 98 6.68 1.92 -8.57
CA PRO A 98 7.78 2.34 -7.71
C PRO A 98 7.69 3.77 -7.15
N THR A 99 7.32 4.75 -7.98
CA THR A 99 7.15 6.15 -7.56
C THR A 99 5.98 6.32 -6.58
N GLU A 100 4.90 5.60 -6.80
CA GLU A 100 3.72 5.57 -5.93
C GLU A 100 4.02 4.87 -4.59
N ILE A 101 4.88 3.85 -4.58
CA ILE A 101 5.36 3.21 -3.35
C ILE A 101 6.16 4.22 -2.50
N TYR A 102 7.07 4.99 -3.12
CA TYR A 102 7.78 6.06 -2.41
C TYR A 102 6.80 7.12 -1.88
N LEU A 103 5.79 7.48 -2.66
CA LEU A 103 4.78 8.46 -2.28
C LEU A 103 3.94 7.99 -1.08
N ALA A 104 3.44 6.75 -1.10
CA ALA A 104 2.68 6.17 0.00
C ALA A 104 3.54 6.03 1.27
N HIS A 105 4.79 5.58 1.13
CA HIS A 105 5.70 5.44 2.27
C HIS A 105 6.07 6.79 2.88
N GLY A 106 6.35 7.80 2.04
CA GLY A 106 6.60 9.17 2.46
C GLY A 106 5.39 9.81 3.13
N PHE A 107 4.19 9.59 2.60
CA PHE A 107 2.94 10.07 3.20
C PHE A 107 2.71 9.50 4.60
N ILE A 108 2.82 8.17 4.77
CA ILE A 108 2.67 7.53 6.08
C ILE A 108 3.72 8.01 7.09
N ASN A 109 4.94 8.32 6.62
CA ASN A 109 6.03 8.78 7.47
C ASN A 109 6.23 10.30 7.44
N PHE A 110 5.23 11.08 7.01
CA PHE A 110 5.35 12.54 6.93
C PHE A 110 5.68 13.18 8.29
N ASP A 111 5.06 12.68 9.36
CA ASP A 111 5.38 13.06 10.74
C ASP A 111 5.66 11.82 11.60
N PRO A 112 6.93 11.35 11.66
CA PRO A 112 7.32 10.16 12.39
C PRO A 112 7.10 10.24 13.91
N SER A 113 6.87 11.44 14.46
CA SER A 113 6.54 11.60 15.88
C SER A 113 5.12 11.13 16.20
N LYS A 114 4.24 11.08 15.20
CA LYS A 114 2.83 10.66 15.33
C LYS A 114 2.61 9.26 14.80
N LEU A 115 3.14 8.96 13.61
CA LEU A 115 2.91 7.71 12.89
C LEU A 115 4.21 7.26 12.23
N LYS A 116 4.58 5.99 12.42
CA LYS A 116 5.73 5.39 11.73
C LYS A 116 5.30 4.19 10.91
N GLY A 117 5.73 4.13 9.65
CA GLY A 117 5.44 3.04 8.72
C GLY A 117 6.70 2.28 8.30
N GLN A 118 6.69 0.96 8.50
CA GLN A 118 7.70 0.06 7.95
C GLN A 118 7.20 -0.53 6.63
N LEU A 119 7.94 -0.27 5.54
CA LEU A 119 7.65 -0.81 4.22
C LEU A 119 8.13 -2.26 4.11
N ILE A 120 7.25 -3.15 3.66
CA ILE A 120 7.55 -4.55 3.33
C ILE A 120 7.10 -4.77 1.89
N LEU A 121 8.04 -4.99 0.98
CA LEU A 121 7.74 -5.24 -0.42
C LEU A 121 7.54 -6.72 -0.66
N ARG A 122 6.60 -7.10 -1.53
CA ARG A 122 6.50 -8.48 -2.06
C ARG A 122 7.65 -8.75 -3.02
N PHE A 123 7.92 -7.81 -3.92
CA PHE A 123 8.98 -7.87 -4.92
C PHE A 123 10.07 -6.84 -4.59
N PRO A 124 11.37 -7.16 -4.76
CA PRO A 124 12.42 -6.17 -4.56
C PRO A 124 12.20 -4.92 -5.43
N MET A 125 12.55 -3.74 -4.92
CA MET A 125 12.32 -2.47 -5.62
C MET A 125 12.89 -2.45 -7.03
N LYS A 126 14.09 -3.03 -7.25
CA LYS A 126 14.69 -3.15 -8.58
C LYS A 126 13.79 -3.91 -9.56
N ILE A 127 13.21 -5.02 -9.13
CA ILE A 127 12.28 -5.82 -9.94
C ILE A 127 11.01 -5.03 -10.28
N LEU A 128 10.51 -4.22 -9.34
CA LEU A 128 9.34 -3.37 -9.58
C LEU A 128 9.60 -2.29 -10.64
N TRP A 129 10.82 -1.73 -10.70
CA TRP A 129 11.23 -0.82 -11.77
C TRP A 129 11.32 -1.54 -13.13
N GLU A 130 11.95 -2.71 -13.16
CA GLU A 130 12.04 -3.54 -14.38
C GLU A 130 10.65 -3.94 -14.91
N MET A 131 9.71 -4.31 -14.01
CA MET A 131 8.32 -4.61 -14.36
C MET A 131 7.59 -3.39 -14.95
N GLN A 132 7.86 -2.17 -14.45
CA GLN A 132 7.28 -0.96 -15.00
C GLN A 132 7.80 -0.69 -16.42
N GLU A 133 9.11 -0.82 -16.65
CA GLU A 133 9.74 -0.60 -17.96
C GLU A 133 9.17 -1.55 -19.02
N GLN A 134 9.10 -2.85 -18.71
CA GLN A 134 8.53 -3.87 -19.60
C GLN A 134 7.07 -3.59 -19.96
N ARG A 135 6.28 -3.03 -19.03
CA ARG A 135 4.90 -2.62 -19.29
C ARG A 135 4.82 -1.45 -20.26
N ILE A 136 5.70 -0.46 -20.11
CA ILE A 136 5.76 0.70 -21.02
C ILE A 136 6.09 0.22 -22.43
N GLU A 137 7.14 -0.60 -22.57
CA GLU A 137 7.53 -1.21 -23.85
C GLU A 137 6.38 -2.03 -24.46
N HIS A 138 5.65 -2.82 -23.66
CA HIS A 138 4.50 -3.57 -24.16
C HIS A 138 3.37 -2.65 -24.64
N SER A 139 3.09 -1.54 -23.93
CA SER A 139 2.05 -0.58 -24.31
C SER A 139 2.37 0.20 -25.59
N GLU A 140 3.65 0.50 -25.83
CA GLU A 140 4.10 1.21 -27.04
C GLU A 140 4.14 0.31 -28.28
N ASN A 141 4.14 -1.02 -28.09
CA ASN A 141 4.18 -2.02 -29.15
C ASN A 141 2.81 -2.66 -29.48
N LEU A 142 1.72 -2.20 -28.84
CA LEU A 142 0.34 -2.57 -29.20
C LEU A 142 -0.13 -1.71 -30.39
N PRO A 143 -0.65 -2.31 -31.48
CA PRO A 143 -1.12 -1.59 -32.66
C PRO A 143 -2.38 -0.75 -32.43
#